data_AF-A0A529AFA5-F1
#
_entry.id   AF-A0A529AFA5-F1
#
_cell.length_a   1.000
_cell.length_b   1.000
_cell.length_c   1.000
_cell.angle_alpha   90.00
_cell.angle_beta   90.00
_cell.angle_gamma   90.00
#
_symmetry.space_group_name_H-M   'P 1'
#
loop_
_entity.id
_entity.type
_entity.pdbx_description
1 polymer ?
#
loop_
_entity_poly.entity_id
_entity_poly.type
_entity_poly.pdbx_seq_one_letter_code
_entity_poly.pdbx_strand_id
1 'polypeptide(L)'
;MLFKRPVQRYGKTPEPVTPYQKAGQLWDERIGSARVQARNWRLMAFGSLALATGLSGGLMWHSMQSRVVPYVVEVDRFGEARAVAPAIQHYEPSDAQIAWHLGRFISNVRAISTDPVLVRQNWLSAYDFATDRAALFLNEYAKRVDPFGQIGTRSVSAQITSVVRASQTSFQVKWTEQVFERGSLASTTRWTAILTIVIRPPSNADQLRSN
;
A
#
# COMPACT_ATOMS: atom_id res chain seq x y z
N MET A 1 73.77 13.91 34.08
CA MET A 1 72.44 14.52 33.90
C MET A 1 72.62 16.03 33.76
N LEU A 2 72.44 16.60 32.57
CA LEU A 2 72.52 18.05 32.38
C LEU A 2 71.14 18.68 32.66
N PHE A 3 71.02 19.38 33.78
CA PHE A 3 69.88 20.25 34.05
C PHE A 3 69.93 21.47 33.10
N LYS A 4 69.05 21.50 32.09
CA LYS A 4 68.78 22.71 31.30
C LYS A 4 67.79 23.59 32.08
N ARG A 5 68.19 24.80 32.43
CA ARG A 5 67.29 25.83 32.98
C ARG A 5 66.19 26.18 31.95
N PRO A 6 64.91 26.24 32.35
CA PRO A 6 63.86 26.77 31.48
C PRO A 6 64.12 28.26 31.25
N VAL A 7 64.27 28.67 29.98
CA VAL A 7 64.35 30.08 29.60
C VAL A 7 62.99 30.71 29.94
N GLN A 8 62.96 31.67 30.87
CA GLN A 8 61.79 32.50 31.09
C GLN A 8 61.48 33.26 29.80
N ARG A 9 60.55 32.75 29.00
CA ARG A 9 59.89 33.56 27.98
C ARG A 9 58.96 34.50 28.72
N TYR A 10 59.39 35.76 28.90
CA TYR A 10 58.45 36.85 29.13
C TYR A 10 57.42 36.77 28.00
N GLY A 11 56.13 36.67 28.35
CA GLY A 11 55.06 36.59 27.37
C GLY A 11 55.22 37.69 26.34
N LYS A 12 54.92 37.40 25.06
CA LYS A 12 54.99 38.40 23.99
C LYS A 12 54.21 39.63 24.45
N THR A 13 54.92 40.70 24.80
CA THR A 13 54.28 41.98 25.11
C THR A 13 53.50 42.38 23.86
N PRO A 14 52.18 42.63 23.97
CA PRO A 14 51.41 43.10 22.83
C PRO A 14 52.07 44.33 22.24
N GLU A 15 52.08 44.44 20.91
CA GLU A 15 52.60 45.65 20.26
C GLU A 15 51.90 46.89 20.84
N PRO A 16 52.63 47.96 21.17
CA PRO A 16 52.06 49.14 21.79
C PRO A 16 51.04 49.77 20.86
N VAL A 17 49.77 49.73 21.27
CA VAL A 17 48.65 50.30 20.51
C VAL A 17 48.66 51.82 20.67
N THR A 18 48.78 52.55 19.57
CA THR A 18 48.72 54.00 19.60
C THR A 18 47.30 54.50 19.91
N PRO A 19 47.12 55.69 20.52
CA PRO A 19 45.79 56.26 20.75
C PRO A 19 44.92 56.34 19.48
N TYR A 20 45.57 56.57 18.33
CA TYR A 20 44.91 56.56 17.02
C TYR A 20 44.38 55.18 16.62
N GLN A 21 45.16 54.11 16.84
CA GLN A 21 44.72 52.74 16.60
C GLN A 21 43.56 52.34 17.53
N LYS A 22 43.58 52.77 18.80
CA LYS A 22 42.48 52.52 19.75
C LYS A 22 41.18 53.20 19.31
N ALA A 23 41.26 54.41 18.75
CA ALA A 23 40.10 55.12 18.21
C ALA A 23 39.49 54.41 16.98
N GLY A 24 40.34 53.86 16.09
CA GLY A 24 39.89 53.04 14.97
C GLY A 24 39.18 51.75 15.42
N GLN A 25 39.72 51.08 16.44
CA GLN A 25 39.11 49.88 17.02
C GLN A 25 37.73 50.14 17.63
N LEU A 26 37.53 51.27 18.33
CA LEU A 26 36.22 51.63 18.89
C LEU A 26 35.15 51.82 17.81
N TRP A 27 35.54 52.30 16.62
CA TRP A 27 34.62 52.43 15.49
C TRP A 27 34.25 51.06 14.90
N ASP A 28 35.23 50.18 14.73
CA ASP A 28 35.02 48.79 14.28
C ASP A 28 34.20 47.98 15.29
N GLU A 29 34.42 48.17 16.59
CA GLU A 29 33.61 47.55 17.63
C GLU A 29 32.17 48.06 17.61
N ARG A 30 31.94 49.34 17.30
CA ARG A 30 30.58 49.91 17.30
C ARG A 30 29.78 49.56 16.05
N ILE A 31 30.40 49.58 14.87
CA ILE A 31 29.70 49.33 13.58
C ILE A 31 29.95 47.93 13.05
N GLY A 32 31.18 47.43 13.16
CA GLY A 32 31.58 46.10 12.69
C GLY A 32 30.89 44.98 13.46
N SER A 33 30.78 45.08 14.78
CA SER A 33 30.10 44.06 15.60
C SER A 33 28.62 43.90 15.21
N ALA A 34 27.90 45.01 15.01
CA ALA A 34 26.51 45.00 14.59
C ALA A 34 26.30 44.35 13.21
N ARG A 35 27.22 44.61 12.25
CA ARG A 35 27.18 43.98 10.92
C ARG A 35 27.45 42.48 10.96
N VAL A 36 28.41 42.04 11.78
CA VAL A 36 28.73 40.61 11.97
C VAL A 36 27.57 39.89 12.65
N GLN A 37 26.98 40.48 13.70
CA GLN A 37 25.80 39.93 14.36
C GLN A 37 24.62 39.82 13.39
N ALA A 38 24.35 40.85 12.58
CA ALA A 38 23.28 40.81 11.59
C ALA A 38 23.50 39.71 10.53
N ARG A 39 24.74 39.51 10.07
CA ARG A 39 25.09 38.40 9.17
C ARG A 39 24.86 37.04 9.82
N ASN A 40 25.28 36.87 11.07
CA ASN A 40 25.11 35.62 11.81
C ASN A 40 23.62 35.33 12.07
N TRP A 41 22.82 36.35 12.39
CA TRP A 41 21.37 36.22 12.54
C TRP A 41 20.68 35.85 11.23
N ARG A 42 21.11 36.40 10.08
CA ARG A 42 20.61 35.99 8.77
C ARG A 42 20.94 34.53 8.48
N LEU A 43 22.15 34.08 8.77
CA LEU A 43 22.54 32.68 8.62
C LEU A 43 21.73 31.75 9.53
N MET A 44 21.50 32.14 10.79
CA MET A 44 20.64 31.40 11.71
C MET A 44 19.19 31.33 11.21
N ALA A 45 18.65 32.44 10.69
CA ALA A 45 17.31 32.47 10.12
C ALA A 45 17.19 31.53 8.91
N PHE A 46 18.13 31.59 7.95
CA PHE A 46 18.13 30.67 6.81
C PHE A 46 18.35 29.21 7.21
N GLY A 47 19.20 28.94 8.20
CA GLY A 47 19.39 27.60 8.75
C GLY A 47 18.11 27.05 9.38
N SER A 48 17.42 27.87 10.18
CA SER A 48 16.14 27.49 10.79
C SER A 48 15.04 27.28 9.75
N LEU A 49 14.98 28.12 8.70
CA LEU A 49 14.04 27.96 7.59
C LEU A 49 14.30 26.66 6.82
N ALA A 50 15.55 26.35 6.50
CA ALA A 50 15.93 25.11 5.81
C ALA A 50 15.60 23.86 6.65
N LEU A 51 15.81 23.92 7.97
CA LEU A 51 15.42 22.84 8.88
C LEU A 51 13.90 22.68 8.93
N ALA A 52 13.15 23.79 9.03
CA ALA A 52 11.69 23.75 9.08
C ALA A 52 11.08 23.20 7.78
N THR A 53 11.59 23.60 6.62
CA THR A 53 11.15 23.08 5.32
C THR A 53 11.55 21.63 5.14
N GLY A 54 12.77 21.24 5.54
CA GLY A 54 13.22 19.84 5.52
C GLY A 54 12.36 18.92 6.39
N LEU A 55 12.06 19.33 7.63
CA LEU A 55 11.19 18.59 8.54
C LEU A 55 9.76 18.50 8.00
N SER A 56 9.20 19.60 7.51
CA SER A 56 7.84 19.61 6.94
C SER A 56 7.76 18.71 5.70
N GLY A 57 8.76 18.75 4.82
CA GLY A 57 8.84 17.87 3.65
C GLY A 57 8.96 16.40 4.03
N GLY A 58 9.81 16.07 5.01
CA GLY A 58 9.95 14.70 5.53
C GLY A 58 8.67 14.18 6.17
N LEU A 59 7.96 15.02 6.94
CA LEU A 59 6.68 14.67 7.52
C LEU A 59 5.60 14.46 6.46
N MET A 60 5.54 15.31 5.44
CA MET A 60 4.60 15.15 4.33
C MET A 60 4.87 13.85 3.56
N TRP A 61 6.14 13.55 3.29
CA TRP A 61 6.54 12.28 2.67
C TRP A 61 6.13 11.07 3.52
N HIS A 62 6.39 11.12 4.83
CA HIS A 62 5.98 10.05 5.75
C HIS A 62 4.45 9.92 5.83
N SER A 63 3.71 11.03 5.82
CA SER A 63 2.25 11.04 5.87
C SER A 63 1.59 10.51 4.60
N MET A 64 2.26 10.58 3.46
CA MET A 64 1.76 9.99 2.21
C MET A 64 1.87 8.46 2.19
N GLN A 65 2.68 7.87 3.08
CA GLN A 65 2.81 6.42 3.17
C GLN A 65 1.65 5.83 3.99
N SER A 66 0.57 5.41 3.31
CA SER A 66 -0.52 4.65 3.94
C SER A 66 0.02 3.33 4.50
N ARG A 67 -0.08 3.14 5.82
CA ARG A 67 0.25 1.88 6.52
C ARG A 67 -1.05 1.27 7.06
N VAL A 68 -1.63 0.34 6.31
CA VAL A 68 -2.76 -0.47 6.78
C VAL A 68 -2.19 -1.71 7.45
N VAL A 69 -2.46 -1.89 8.75
CA VAL A 69 -2.13 -3.13 9.47
C VAL A 69 -3.41 -3.95 9.54
N PRO A 70 -3.57 -4.99 8.70
CA PRO A 70 -4.75 -5.86 8.77
C PRO A 70 -4.72 -6.66 10.08
N TYR A 71 -5.90 -6.97 10.62
CA TYR A 71 -6.06 -7.91 11.74
C TYR A 71 -6.82 -9.11 11.21
N VAL A 72 -6.25 -10.30 11.32
CA VAL A 72 -6.91 -11.56 10.97
C VAL A 72 -7.38 -12.21 12.26
N VAL A 73 -8.65 -12.58 12.32
CA VAL A 73 -9.21 -13.33 13.43
C VAL A 73 -9.43 -14.76 12.94
N GLU A 74 -8.64 -15.70 13.46
CA GLU A 74 -8.91 -17.11 13.27
C GLU A 74 -9.99 -17.54 14.27
N VAL A 75 -11.12 -18.01 13.75
CA VAL A 75 -12.18 -18.58 14.56
C VAL A 75 -11.96 -20.09 14.62
N ASP A 76 -11.72 -20.64 15.81
CA ASP A 76 -11.58 -22.09 15.96
C ASP A 76 -12.93 -22.78 15.70
N ARG A 77 -12.89 -24.09 15.47
CA ARG A 77 -14.03 -24.98 15.23
C ARG A 77 -15.11 -24.93 16.32
N PHE A 78 -14.78 -24.38 17.49
CA PHE A 78 -15.66 -24.18 18.65
C PHE A 78 -16.15 -22.74 18.85
N GLY A 79 -15.85 -21.82 17.92
CA GLY A 79 -16.35 -20.43 17.98
C GLY A 79 -15.58 -19.51 18.93
N GLU A 80 -14.52 -20.00 19.58
CA GLU A 80 -13.65 -19.17 20.41
C GLU A 80 -12.71 -18.34 19.52
N ALA A 81 -12.74 -17.02 19.67
CA ALA A 81 -11.82 -16.11 19.01
C ALA A 81 -10.42 -16.27 19.61
N ARG A 82 -9.52 -16.96 18.90
CA ARG A 82 -8.15 -17.15 19.36
C ARG A 82 -7.28 -15.97 18.92
N ALA A 83 -6.66 -15.32 19.91
CA ALA A 83 -5.65 -14.26 19.87
C ALA A 83 -5.62 -13.35 18.61
N VAL A 84 -6.09 -12.12 18.82
CA VAL A 84 -5.86 -10.94 17.96
C VAL A 84 -4.34 -10.65 17.92
N ALA A 85 -3.60 -11.32 17.04
CA ALA A 85 -2.24 -10.92 16.73
C ALA A 85 -2.29 -9.81 15.66
N PRO A 86 -1.55 -8.70 15.82
CA PRO A 86 -1.28 -7.81 14.69
C PRO A 86 -0.77 -8.68 13.56
N ALA A 87 -1.32 -8.56 12.33
CA ALA A 87 -0.88 -9.41 11.23
C ALA A 87 0.65 -9.35 11.14
N ILE A 88 1.28 -10.42 11.60
CA ILE A 88 2.68 -10.70 11.34
C ILE A 88 2.81 -10.55 9.82
N GLN A 89 3.83 -9.85 9.34
CA GLN A 89 4.01 -9.39 7.95
C GLN A 89 4.01 -10.51 6.88
N HIS A 90 3.65 -11.75 7.23
CA HIS A 90 3.64 -12.94 6.40
C HIS A 90 2.35 -13.76 6.67
N TYR A 91 1.17 -13.14 6.55
CA TYR A 91 -0.07 -13.92 6.53
C TYR A 91 -0.15 -14.68 5.20
N GLU A 92 -0.04 -16.00 5.28
CA GLU A 92 -0.26 -16.89 4.13
C GLU A 92 -1.68 -17.49 4.23
N PRO A 93 -2.60 -17.11 3.33
CA PRO A 93 -3.95 -17.67 3.33
C PRO A 93 -3.90 -19.17 3.04
N SER A 94 -4.73 -19.92 3.77
CA SER A 94 -4.84 -21.37 3.60
C SER A 94 -5.47 -21.74 2.25
N ASP A 95 -5.16 -22.93 1.75
CA ASP A 95 -5.74 -23.48 0.52
C ASP A 95 -7.26 -23.48 0.51
N ALA A 96 -7.89 -23.73 1.66
CA ALA A 96 -9.34 -23.72 1.80
C ALA A 96 -9.95 -22.32 1.61
N GLN A 97 -9.30 -21.29 2.15
CA GLN A 97 -9.72 -19.90 1.97
C GLN A 97 -9.56 -19.49 0.50
N ILE A 98 -8.41 -19.78 -0.10
CA ILE A 98 -8.16 -19.51 -1.53
C ILE A 98 -9.20 -20.23 -2.39
N ALA A 99 -9.46 -21.51 -2.11
CA ALA A 99 -10.44 -22.30 -2.83
C ALA A 99 -11.85 -21.70 -2.77
N TRP A 100 -12.25 -21.18 -1.61
CA TRP A 100 -13.53 -20.50 -1.44
C TRP A 100 -13.63 -19.23 -2.30
N HIS A 101 -12.60 -18.37 -2.27
CA HIS A 101 -12.57 -17.15 -3.09
C HIS A 101 -12.57 -17.47 -4.58
N LEU A 102 -11.82 -18.47 -5.03
CA LEU A 102 -11.79 -18.90 -6.43
C LEU A 102 -13.13 -19.47 -6.90
N GLY A 103 -13.80 -20.25 -6.05
CA GLY A 103 -15.16 -20.72 -6.32
C GLY A 103 -16.12 -19.56 -6.50
N ARG A 104 -16.09 -18.59 -5.58
CA ARG A 104 -16.94 -17.38 -5.65
C ARG A 104 -16.64 -16.53 -6.87
N PHE A 105 -15.36 -16.37 -7.23
CA PHE A 105 -14.95 -15.65 -8.44
C PHE A 105 -15.56 -16.28 -9.70
N ILE A 106 -15.46 -17.61 -9.86
CA ILE A 106 -16.06 -18.30 -11.00
C ILE A 106 -17.58 -18.17 -11.00
N SER A 107 -18.24 -18.36 -9.85
CA SER A 107 -19.69 -18.18 -9.73
C SER A 107 -20.11 -16.77 -10.11
N ASN A 108 -19.40 -15.73 -9.65
CA ASN A 108 -19.71 -14.33 -9.98
C ASN A 108 -19.57 -14.02 -11.48
N VAL A 109 -18.52 -14.53 -12.14
CA VAL A 109 -18.28 -14.27 -13.57
C VAL A 109 -19.23 -15.07 -14.48
N ARG A 110 -19.57 -16.31 -14.07
CA ARG A 110 -20.32 -17.25 -14.91
C ARG A 110 -21.82 -17.26 -14.66
N ALA A 111 -22.27 -16.84 -13.48
CA ALA A 111 -23.69 -16.78 -13.18
C ALA A 111 -24.34 -15.54 -13.79
N ILE A 112 -25.48 -15.74 -14.45
CA ILE A 112 -26.32 -14.67 -14.99
C ILE A 112 -27.66 -14.75 -14.29
N SER A 113 -27.96 -13.75 -13.47
CA SER A 113 -29.25 -13.62 -12.80
C SER A 113 -30.25 -12.89 -13.70
N THR A 114 -31.54 -13.08 -13.41
CA THR A 114 -32.63 -12.30 -13.99
C THR A 114 -32.63 -10.85 -13.46
N ASP A 115 -31.98 -10.59 -12.33
CA ASP A 115 -31.84 -9.23 -11.76
C ASP A 115 -30.54 -8.54 -12.25
N PRO A 116 -30.64 -7.42 -12.98
CA PRO A 116 -29.47 -6.67 -13.45
C PRO A 116 -28.60 -6.08 -12.33
N VAL A 117 -29.18 -5.79 -11.16
CA VAL A 117 -28.41 -5.28 -10.01
C VAL A 117 -27.46 -6.36 -9.52
N LEU A 118 -27.94 -7.59 -9.38
CA LEU A 118 -27.13 -8.73 -8.94
C LEU A 118 -26.05 -9.08 -9.97
N VAL A 119 -26.37 -9.06 -11.28
CA VAL A 119 -25.36 -9.29 -12.33
C VAL A 119 -24.27 -8.24 -12.24
N ARG A 120 -24.62 -6.95 -12.14
CA ARG A 120 -23.62 -5.88 -11.99
C ARG A 120 -22.77 -6.07 -10.74
N GLN A 121 -23.39 -6.38 -9.60
CA GLN A 121 -22.69 -6.59 -8.33
C GLN A 121 -21.70 -7.75 -8.44
N ASN A 122 -22.11 -8.89 -9.02
CA ASN A 122 -21.25 -10.04 -9.22
C ASN A 122 -20.01 -9.68 -10.06
N TRP A 123 -20.20 -8.94 -11.15
CA TRP A 123 -19.10 -8.49 -12.00
C TRP A 123 -18.15 -7.55 -11.26
N LEU A 124 -18.67 -6.55 -10.51
CA LEU A 124 -17.84 -5.66 -9.69
C LEU A 124 -17.02 -6.46 -8.67
N SER A 125 -17.67 -7.37 -7.93
CA SER A 125 -16.98 -8.26 -6.99
C SER A 125 -15.96 -9.17 -7.66
N ALA A 126 -16.14 -9.55 -8.93
CA ALA A 126 -15.11 -10.30 -9.66
C ALA A 126 -13.91 -9.42 -10.04
N TYR A 127 -14.14 -8.16 -10.41
CA TYR A 127 -13.05 -7.21 -10.71
C TYR A 127 -12.20 -6.88 -9.49
N ASP A 128 -12.76 -6.88 -8.29
CA ASP A 128 -12.00 -6.64 -7.04
C ASP A 128 -10.86 -7.66 -6.84
N PHE A 129 -11.04 -8.90 -7.31
CA PHE A 129 -10.04 -9.97 -7.26
C PHE A 129 -9.24 -10.12 -8.57
N ALA A 130 -9.48 -9.28 -9.57
CA ALA A 130 -8.82 -9.37 -10.87
C ALA A 130 -7.55 -8.51 -10.92
N THR A 131 -6.46 -9.07 -11.46
CA THR A 131 -5.29 -8.26 -11.87
C THR A 131 -5.61 -7.45 -13.13
N ASP A 132 -4.82 -6.43 -13.45
CA ASP A 132 -5.02 -5.62 -14.68
C ASP A 132 -5.12 -6.49 -15.95
N ARG A 133 -4.26 -7.51 -16.05
CA ARG A 133 -4.29 -8.47 -17.16
C ARG A 133 -5.57 -9.32 -17.15
N ALA A 134 -6.02 -9.76 -15.99
CA ALA A 134 -7.25 -10.52 -15.86
C ALA A 134 -8.49 -9.66 -16.15
N ALA A 135 -8.51 -8.39 -15.73
CA ALA A 135 -9.58 -7.45 -16.00
C ALA A 135 -9.74 -7.21 -17.51
N LEU A 136 -8.64 -7.05 -18.26
CA LEU A 136 -8.68 -6.97 -19.72
C LEU A 136 -9.28 -8.24 -20.35
N PHE A 137 -8.87 -9.42 -19.88
CA PHE A 137 -9.43 -10.69 -20.36
C PHE A 137 -10.93 -10.80 -20.06
N LEU A 138 -11.36 -10.43 -18.85
CA LEU A 138 -12.77 -10.42 -18.45
C LEU A 138 -13.60 -9.44 -19.27
N ASN A 139 -13.06 -8.25 -19.58
CA ASN A 139 -13.73 -7.27 -20.45
C ASN A 139 -13.95 -7.81 -21.85
N GLU A 140 -12.94 -8.44 -22.45
CA GLU A 140 -13.05 -9.06 -23.78
C GLU A 140 -14.01 -10.26 -23.77
N TYR A 141 -14.04 -11.02 -22.67
CA TYR A 141 -15.03 -12.08 -22.48
C TYR A 141 -16.47 -11.50 -22.35
N ALA A 142 -16.66 -10.45 -21.56
CA ALA A 142 -17.94 -9.79 -21.35
C ALA A 142 -18.53 -9.26 -22.66
N LYS A 143 -17.70 -8.64 -23.52
CA LYS A 143 -18.12 -8.16 -24.84
C LYS A 143 -18.63 -9.26 -25.76
N ARG A 144 -18.03 -10.46 -25.68
CA ARG A 144 -18.42 -11.60 -26.52
C ARG A 144 -19.69 -12.29 -26.04
N VAL A 145 -19.83 -12.44 -24.73
CA VAL A 145 -20.99 -13.14 -24.13
C VAL A 145 -22.18 -12.22 -23.97
N ASP A 146 -21.95 -10.92 -23.78
CA ASP A 146 -22.96 -9.92 -23.45
C ASP A 146 -23.91 -10.38 -22.32
N PRO A 147 -23.40 -10.50 -21.08
CA PRO A 147 -24.21 -10.98 -19.96
C PRO A 147 -25.38 -10.04 -19.63
N PHE A 148 -25.30 -8.76 -20.00
CA PHE A 148 -26.35 -7.77 -19.73
C PHE A 148 -27.49 -7.81 -20.76
N GLY A 149 -27.18 -8.14 -22.02
CA GLY A 149 -28.20 -8.35 -23.05
C GLY A 149 -29.06 -9.61 -22.84
N GLN A 150 -28.58 -10.57 -22.06
CA GLN A 150 -29.28 -11.84 -21.79
C GLN A 150 -30.23 -11.77 -20.57
N ILE A 151 -30.22 -10.66 -19.83
CA ILE A 151 -31.01 -10.51 -18.61
C ILE A 151 -32.50 -10.55 -18.96
N GLY A 152 -33.29 -11.27 -18.15
CA GLY A 152 -34.73 -11.41 -18.35
C GLY A 152 -35.15 -12.51 -19.33
N THR A 153 -34.27 -12.96 -20.22
CA THR A 153 -34.56 -14.04 -21.19
C THR A 153 -33.95 -15.37 -20.77
N ARG A 154 -32.70 -15.33 -20.32
CA ARG A 154 -31.91 -16.50 -19.92
C ARG A 154 -31.24 -16.24 -18.58
N SER A 155 -31.26 -17.22 -17.69
CA SER A 155 -30.45 -17.22 -16.48
C SER A 155 -29.48 -18.41 -16.49
N VAL A 156 -28.33 -18.21 -15.86
CA VAL A 156 -27.28 -19.22 -15.77
C VAL A 156 -26.89 -19.37 -14.31
N SER A 157 -27.02 -20.58 -13.79
CA SER A 157 -26.54 -20.95 -12.46
C SER A 157 -25.21 -21.68 -12.59
N ALA A 158 -24.18 -21.21 -11.89
CA ALA A 158 -22.84 -21.79 -11.89
C ALA A 158 -22.53 -22.41 -10.52
N GLN A 159 -22.60 -23.74 -10.45
CA GLN A 159 -22.39 -24.50 -9.22
C GLN A 159 -21.00 -25.12 -9.19
N ILE A 160 -20.18 -24.67 -8.24
CA ILE A 160 -18.81 -25.17 -8.06
C ILE A 160 -18.84 -26.60 -7.53
N THR A 161 -18.17 -27.51 -8.23
CA THR A 161 -18.08 -28.93 -7.87
C THR A 161 -16.80 -29.23 -7.10
N SER A 162 -15.67 -28.67 -7.53
CA SER A 162 -14.39 -28.89 -6.86
C SER A 162 -13.41 -27.77 -7.15
N VAL A 163 -12.62 -27.38 -6.15
CA VAL A 163 -11.47 -26.50 -6.31
C VAL A 163 -10.28 -27.21 -5.69
N VAL A 164 -9.24 -27.45 -6.49
CA VAL A 164 -8.05 -28.22 -6.06
C VAL A 164 -6.80 -27.48 -6.50
N ARG A 165 -5.80 -27.40 -5.62
CA ARG A 165 -4.49 -26.85 -5.96
C ARG A 165 -3.80 -27.72 -7.00
N ALA A 166 -3.43 -27.12 -8.14
CA ALA A 166 -2.73 -27.79 -9.24
C ALA A 166 -1.21 -27.54 -9.20
N SER A 167 -0.78 -26.36 -8.71
CA SER A 167 0.63 -26.01 -8.49
C SER A 167 0.77 -25.01 -7.33
N GLN A 168 1.98 -24.50 -7.09
CA GLN A 168 2.21 -23.46 -6.08
C GLN A 168 1.36 -22.20 -6.30
N THR A 169 1.05 -21.86 -7.56
CA THR A 169 0.30 -20.65 -7.93
C THR A 169 -0.95 -20.94 -8.74
N SER A 170 -1.24 -22.18 -9.10
CA SER A 170 -2.39 -22.52 -9.95
C SER A 170 -3.37 -23.45 -9.25
N PHE A 171 -4.65 -23.23 -9.53
CA PHE A 171 -5.78 -24.02 -9.02
C PHE A 171 -6.65 -24.48 -10.18
N GLN A 172 -7.10 -25.73 -10.10
CA GLN A 172 -8.09 -26.27 -11.01
C GLN A 172 -9.47 -26.13 -10.37
N VAL A 173 -10.38 -25.42 -11.05
CA VAL A 173 -11.77 -25.24 -10.65
C VAL A 173 -12.66 -26.01 -11.62
N LYS A 174 -13.56 -26.83 -11.09
CA LYS A 174 -14.59 -27.55 -11.85
C LYS A 174 -15.96 -27.11 -11.39
N TRP A 175 -16.86 -26.89 -12.33
CA TRP A 175 -18.23 -26.49 -12.03
C TRP A 175 -19.20 -26.99 -13.10
N THR A 176 -20.48 -27.00 -12.72
CA THR A 176 -21.60 -27.29 -13.61
C THR A 176 -22.38 -26.00 -13.87
N GLU A 177 -22.68 -25.72 -15.13
CA GLU A 177 -23.56 -24.62 -15.52
C GLU A 177 -24.91 -25.15 -15.93
N GLN A 178 -25.95 -24.63 -15.29
CA GLN A 178 -27.33 -24.90 -15.64
C GLN A 178 -27.93 -23.64 -16.24
N VAL A 179 -28.39 -23.76 -17.48
CA VAL A 179 -29.02 -22.68 -18.22
C VAL A 179 -30.52 -22.84 -18.10
N PHE A 180 -31.20 -21.77 -17.70
CA PHE A 180 -32.65 -21.71 -17.66
C PHE A 180 -33.17 -20.66 -18.64
N GLU A 181 -34.19 -21.03 -19.40
CA GLU A 181 -34.90 -20.13 -20.31
C GLU A 181 -36.35 -20.06 -19.86
N ARG A 182 -36.82 -18.85 -19.51
CA ARG A 182 -38.19 -18.62 -18.99
C ARG A 182 -38.58 -19.55 -17.84
N GLY A 183 -37.63 -19.91 -16.99
CA GLY A 183 -37.84 -20.77 -15.82
C GLY A 183 -37.73 -22.28 -16.08
N SER A 184 -37.57 -22.72 -17.32
CA SER A 184 -37.30 -24.14 -17.65
C SER A 184 -35.81 -24.40 -17.82
N LEU A 185 -35.33 -25.54 -17.34
CA LEU A 185 -33.95 -25.98 -17.58
C LEU A 185 -33.76 -26.27 -19.08
N ALA A 186 -32.89 -25.50 -19.72
CA ALA A 186 -32.57 -25.62 -21.14
C ALA A 186 -31.36 -26.52 -21.39
N SER A 187 -30.29 -26.38 -20.59
CA SER A 187 -29.10 -27.23 -20.72
C SER A 187 -28.29 -27.32 -19.43
N THR A 188 -27.50 -28.39 -19.29
CA THR A 188 -26.50 -28.55 -18.24
C THR A 188 -25.15 -28.86 -18.87
N THR A 189 -24.13 -28.07 -18.56
CA THR A 189 -22.77 -28.25 -19.09
C THR A 189 -21.76 -28.34 -17.95
N ARG A 190 -20.65 -29.03 -18.19
CA ARG A 190 -19.55 -29.17 -17.22
C ARG A 190 -18.33 -28.43 -17.74
N TRP A 191 -17.71 -27.67 -16.85
CA TRP A 191 -16.56 -26.82 -17.18
C TRP A 191 -15.39 -27.10 -16.25
N THR A 192 -14.20 -26.82 -16.75
CA THR A 192 -12.96 -26.86 -15.98
C THR A 192 -12.12 -25.65 -16.37
N ALA A 193 -11.56 -24.97 -15.38
CA ALA A 193 -10.63 -23.87 -15.56
C ALA A 193 -9.38 -24.11 -14.72
N ILE A 194 -8.27 -23.57 -15.21
CA ILE A 194 -7.03 -23.45 -14.45
C ILE A 194 -6.83 -21.95 -14.20
N LEU A 195 -6.82 -21.56 -12.94
CA LEU A 195 -6.67 -20.18 -12.50
C LEU A 195 -5.31 -20.02 -11.83
N THR A 196 -4.58 -18.96 -12.19
CA THR A 196 -3.34 -18.58 -11.53
C THR A 196 -3.60 -17.44 -10.56
N ILE A 197 -3.10 -17.57 -9.33
CA ILE A 197 -3.27 -16.59 -8.26
C ILE A 197 -1.99 -15.82 -7.98
N VAL A 198 -2.16 -14.60 -7.47
CA VAL A 198 -1.09 -13.79 -6.88
C VAL A 198 -1.64 -13.22 -5.57
N ILE A 199 -0.93 -13.44 -4.46
CA ILE A 199 -1.30 -12.88 -3.16
C ILE A 199 -0.63 -11.51 -3.05
N ARG A 200 -1.43 -10.46 -2.91
CA ARG A 200 -0.94 -9.08 -2.74
C ARG A 200 -1.40 -8.55 -1.38
N PRO A 201 -0.50 -8.05 -0.53
CA PRO A 201 -0.92 -7.41 0.71
C PRO A 201 -1.72 -6.13 0.39
N PRO A 202 -2.82 -5.86 1.12
CA PRO A 202 -3.65 -4.69 0.88
C PRO A 202 -2.87 -3.41 1.23
N SER A 203 -2.93 -2.41 0.35
CA SER A 203 -2.29 -1.11 0.60
C SER A 203 -3.25 -0.10 1.25
N ASN A 204 -4.56 -0.31 1.06
CA ASN A 204 -5.62 0.62 1.45
C ASN A 204 -6.73 -0.10 2.23
N ALA A 205 -7.42 0.61 3.13
CA ALA A 205 -8.51 0.05 3.92
C ALA A 205 -9.71 -0.39 3.08
N ASP A 206 -10.01 0.31 1.98
CA ASP A 206 -11.11 -0.06 1.08
C ASP A 206 -10.81 -1.35 0.31
N GLN A 207 -9.54 -1.59 -0.05
CA GLN A 207 -9.11 -2.87 -0.64
C GLN A 207 -9.22 -4.02 0.36
N LEU A 208 -8.97 -3.76 1.65
CA LEU A 208 -9.13 -4.77 2.70
C LEU A 208 -10.61 -5.10 2.95
N ARG A 209 -11.55 -4.16 2.78
CA ARG A 209 -12.99 -4.44 2.94
C ARG A 209 -13.60 -5.18 1.76
N SER A 210 -13.03 -4.99 0.57
CA SER A 210 -13.60 -5.55 -0.68
C SER A 210 -13.13 -6.98 -0.96
N ASN A 211 -12.01 -7.40 -0.36
CA ASN A 211 -11.44 -8.74 -0.47
C ASN A 211 -11.69 -9.57 0.78
#